data_AF-A0A7G8HKV5-F1
#
_entry.id   AF-A0A7G8HKV5-F1
#
_cell.length_a   1.000
_cell.length_b   1.000
_cell.length_c   1.000
_cell.angle_alpha   90.00
_cell.angle_beta   90.00
_cell.angle_gamma   90.00
#
_symmetry.space_group_name_H-M   'P 1'
#
loop_
_entity.id
_entity.type
_entity.pdbx_description
1 polymer ?
#
loop_
_entity_poly.entity_id
_entity_poly.type
_entity_poly.pdbx_seq_one_letter_code
_entity_poly.pdbx_strand_id
1 'polypeptide(L)'
;MSSTTAGLAVAGCTALAVFGPLVGLSPAWIALLIGGGLLGLTVDASQLEGMGGHLVAEALPGGKARLRRVARHEAGHWLVARDEQMGVKRVLVGTRACLEAGLRCNGATEFALPDHARLPLEELRRWSRVLQAGIVAEVLLEGAARGGEDDRALLGRIWGLSGQDVETAQREQRRARREVEQFLRRHRDDLEAVAERLLEGLEPEAA
;
A
#
# COMPACT_ATOMS: atom_id res chain seq x y z
N MET A 1 5.39 13.39 -4.87
CA MET A 1 6.65 14.08 -4.50
C MET A 1 6.31 15.44 -3.89
N SER A 2 7.05 15.92 -2.89
CA SER A 2 6.91 17.31 -2.42
C SER A 2 7.50 18.27 -3.45
N SER A 3 6.93 19.48 -3.58
CA SER A 3 7.45 20.56 -4.44
C SER A 3 8.92 20.86 -4.17
N THR A 4 9.36 20.71 -2.92
CA THR A 4 10.76 20.88 -2.50
C THR A 4 11.70 19.85 -3.14
N THR A 5 11.29 18.58 -3.22
CA THR A 5 12.11 17.50 -3.77
C THR A 5 12.26 17.66 -5.29
N ALA A 6 11.18 18.04 -5.97
CA ALA A 6 11.22 18.35 -7.40
C ALA A 6 12.14 19.55 -7.68
N GLY A 7 12.04 20.61 -6.87
CA GLY A 7 12.91 21.78 -6.99
C GLY A 7 14.40 21.45 -6.82
N LEU A 8 14.74 20.62 -5.83
CA LEU A 8 16.13 20.16 -5.63
C LEU A 8 16.64 19.33 -6.81
N ALA A 9 15.82 18.43 -7.36
CA ALA A 9 16.19 17.63 -8.53
C ALA A 9 16.48 18.51 -9.75
N VAL A 10 15.61 19.49 -10.02
CA VAL A 10 15.78 20.45 -11.13
C VAL A 10 17.02 21.30 -10.90
N ALA A 11 17.22 21.85 -9.70
CA ALA A 11 18.41 22.64 -9.38
C ALA A 11 19.70 21.82 -9.56
N GLY A 12 19.71 20.56 -9.13
CA GLY A 12 20.83 19.64 -9.32
C GLY A 12 21.11 19.35 -10.79
N CYS A 13 20.08 19.09 -11.60
CA CYS A 13 20.22 18.90 -13.05
C CYS A 13 20.79 20.15 -13.73
N THR A 14 20.30 21.34 -13.36
CA THR A 14 20.80 22.62 -13.88
C THR A 14 22.25 22.85 -13.47
N ALA A 15 22.60 22.61 -12.21
CA ALA A 15 23.98 22.73 -11.74
C ALA A 15 24.92 21.75 -12.47
N LEU A 16 24.49 20.51 -12.68
CA LEU A 16 25.25 19.51 -13.44
C LEU A 16 25.45 19.96 -14.90
N ALA A 17 24.41 20.50 -15.54
CA ALA A 17 24.50 20.98 -16.92
C ALA A 17 25.44 22.19 -17.07
N VAL A 18 25.43 23.11 -16.10
CA VAL A 18 26.25 24.33 -16.13
C VAL A 18 27.69 24.08 -15.70
N PHE A 19 27.90 23.38 -14.58
CA PHE A 19 29.22 23.21 -13.96
C PHE A 19 29.89 21.88 -14.32
N GLY A 20 29.14 20.87 -14.75
CA GLY A 20 29.68 19.57 -15.16
C GLY A 20 30.76 19.66 -16.24
N PRO A 21 30.56 20.45 -17.32
CA PRO A 21 31.60 20.64 -18.34
C PRO A 21 32.89 21.25 -17.80
N LEU A 22 32.82 22.10 -16.76
CA LEU A 22 33.99 22.73 -16.15
C LEU A 22 34.87 21.74 -15.39
N VAL A 23 34.32 20.60 -14.98
CA VAL A 23 35.04 19.50 -14.31
C VAL A 23 35.32 18.32 -15.25
N GLY A 24 35.18 18.52 -16.58
CA GLY A 24 35.52 17.53 -17.60
C GLY A 24 34.42 16.54 -17.96
N LEU A 25 33.18 16.74 -17.47
CA LEU A 25 32.05 15.91 -17.89
C LEU A 25 31.58 16.32 -19.30
N SER A 26 31.40 15.33 -20.18
CA SER A 26 30.91 15.58 -21.53
C SER A 26 29.47 16.14 -21.52
N PRO A 27 29.21 17.27 -22.19
CA PRO A 27 27.85 17.78 -22.38
C PRO A 27 26.91 16.75 -23.02
N ALA A 28 27.43 15.90 -23.91
CA ALA A 28 26.63 14.86 -24.57
C ALA A 28 26.14 13.80 -23.57
N TRP A 29 27.00 13.37 -22.64
CA TRP A 29 26.62 12.43 -21.59
C TRP A 29 25.64 13.04 -20.59
N ILE A 30 25.81 14.33 -20.25
CA ILE A 30 24.87 15.05 -19.39
C ILE A 30 23.49 15.16 -20.07
N ALA A 31 23.46 15.54 -21.36
CA ALA A 31 22.23 15.64 -22.13
C ALA A 31 21.52 14.29 -22.28
N LEU A 32 22.28 13.21 -22.51
CA LEU A 32 21.72 11.85 -22.57
C LEU A 32 21.13 11.42 -21.23
N LEU A 33 21.83 11.68 -20.13
CA LEU A 33 21.34 11.35 -18.78
C LEU A 33 20.07 12.11 -18.43
N ILE A 34 20.07 13.42 -18.58
CA ILE A 34 18.92 14.26 -18.22
C ILE A 34 17.76 14.01 -19.20
N GLY A 35 18.02 14.08 -20.51
CA GLY A 35 17.01 13.89 -21.53
C GLY A 35 16.44 12.47 -21.54
N GLY A 36 17.30 11.46 -21.43
CA GLY A 36 16.89 10.06 -21.31
C GLY A 36 16.13 9.80 -20.01
N GLY A 37 16.54 10.41 -18.89
CA GLY A 37 15.82 10.33 -17.62
C GLY A 37 14.42 10.94 -17.70
N LEU A 38 14.28 12.14 -18.29
CA LEU A 38 12.98 12.78 -18.51
C LEU A 38 12.08 11.98 -19.46
N LEU A 39 12.64 11.44 -20.55
CA LEU A 39 11.94 10.53 -21.44
C LEU A 39 11.45 9.29 -20.67
N GLY A 40 12.33 8.67 -19.88
CA GLY A 40 11.99 7.52 -19.04
C GLY A 40 10.86 7.81 -18.08
N LEU A 41 10.91 8.93 -17.36
CA LEU A 41 9.84 9.38 -16.46
C LEU A 41 8.53 9.67 -17.22
N THR A 42 8.61 10.18 -18.45
CA THR A 42 7.44 10.45 -19.28
C THR A 42 6.79 9.14 -19.74
N VAL A 43 7.58 8.17 -20.18
CA VAL A 43 7.10 6.84 -20.54
C VAL A 43 6.51 6.14 -19.33
N ASP A 44 7.17 6.23 -18.18
CA ASP A 44 6.68 5.65 -16.92
C ASP A 44 5.33 6.27 -16.51
N ALA A 45 5.21 7.59 -16.54
CA ALA A 45 3.96 8.27 -16.21
C ALA A 45 2.82 7.95 -17.19
N SER A 46 3.11 7.85 -18.49
CA SER A 46 2.10 7.64 -19.53
C SER A 46 1.68 6.19 -19.72
N GLN A 47 2.62 5.24 -19.62
CA GLN A 47 2.37 3.83 -19.93
C GLN A 47 2.21 2.97 -18.67
N LEU A 48 2.96 3.30 -17.62
CA LEU A 48 3.07 2.51 -16.40
C LEU A 48 2.46 3.21 -15.17
N GLU A 49 1.83 4.38 -15.33
CA GLU A 49 1.25 5.18 -14.24
C GLU A 49 2.25 5.49 -13.10
N GLY A 50 3.55 5.58 -13.42
CA GLY A 50 4.60 5.86 -12.44
C GLY A 50 5.14 4.63 -11.70
N MET A 51 4.69 3.43 -12.05
CA MET A 51 5.05 2.20 -11.35
C MET A 51 6.52 1.79 -11.54
N GLY A 52 7.15 2.18 -12.66
CA GLY A 52 8.59 2.00 -12.89
C GLY A 52 9.42 2.79 -11.89
N GLY A 53 9.03 4.05 -11.61
CA GLY A 53 9.64 4.85 -10.55
C GLY A 53 9.48 4.22 -9.16
N HIS A 54 8.31 3.63 -8.88
CA HIS A 54 8.06 2.90 -7.64
C HIS A 54 8.98 1.68 -7.48
N LEU A 55 9.20 0.88 -8.53
CA LEU A 55 10.13 -0.25 -8.51
C LEU A 55 11.55 0.17 -8.12
N VAL A 56 12.05 1.24 -8.75
CA VAL A 56 13.39 1.76 -8.45
C VAL A 56 13.46 2.31 -7.03
N ALA A 57 12.43 3.05 -6.60
CA ALA A 57 12.36 3.62 -5.27
C ALA A 57 12.37 2.54 -4.17
N GLU A 58 11.71 1.40 -4.41
CA GLU A 58 11.62 0.28 -3.47
C GLU A 58 12.98 -0.37 -3.13
N ALA A 59 13.98 -0.27 -4.02
CA ALA A 59 15.34 -0.71 -3.75
C ALA A 59 16.12 0.21 -2.79
N LEU A 60 15.68 1.46 -2.63
CA LEU A 60 16.32 2.47 -1.77
C LEU A 60 15.86 2.34 -0.31
N PRO A 61 16.62 2.85 0.68
CA PRO A 61 16.27 2.74 2.11
C PRO A 61 14.86 3.23 2.45
N GLY A 62 14.43 4.36 1.85
CA GLY A 62 13.07 4.89 2.04
C GLY A 62 11.98 3.98 1.44
N GLY A 63 12.27 3.33 0.31
CA GLY A 63 11.39 2.36 -0.31
C GLY A 63 11.28 1.06 0.48
N LYS A 64 12.40 0.54 1.00
CA LYS A 64 12.39 -0.62 1.91
C LYS A 64 11.56 -0.35 3.17
N ALA A 65 11.69 0.83 3.75
CA ALA A 65 10.84 1.24 4.88
C ALA A 65 9.37 1.36 4.49
N ARG A 66 9.05 1.77 3.25
CA ARG A 66 7.67 1.74 2.72
C ARG A 66 7.16 0.32 2.53
N LEU A 67 7.95 -0.58 1.94
CA LEU A 67 7.59 -1.98 1.76
C LEU A 67 7.28 -2.67 3.09
N ARG A 68 8.13 -2.46 4.11
CA ARG A 68 7.87 -2.99 5.45
C ARG A 68 6.53 -2.52 6.03
N ARG A 69 6.19 -1.24 5.84
CA ARG A 69 4.87 -0.74 6.28
C ARG A 69 3.72 -1.38 5.52
N VAL A 70 3.87 -1.57 4.20
CA VAL A 70 2.84 -2.24 3.40
C VAL A 70 2.70 -3.69 3.83
N ALA A 71 3.79 -4.40 4.08
CA ALA A 71 3.74 -5.78 4.59
C ALA A 71 2.98 -5.85 5.92
N ARG A 72 3.20 -4.89 6.83
CA ARG A 72 2.45 -4.78 8.09
C ARG A 72 0.96 -4.49 7.87
N HIS A 73 0.64 -3.65 6.88
CA HIS A 73 -0.74 -3.37 6.47
C HIS A 73 -1.44 -4.63 5.95
N GLU A 74 -0.84 -5.31 4.98
CA GLU A 74 -1.42 -6.53 4.39
C GLU A 74 -1.48 -7.69 5.39
N ALA A 75 -0.50 -7.81 6.29
CA ALA A 75 -0.54 -8.79 7.38
C ALA A 75 -1.76 -8.58 8.31
N GLY A 76 -2.14 -7.32 8.55
CA GLY A 76 -3.35 -6.97 9.28
C GLY A 76 -4.60 -7.52 8.60
N HIS A 77 -4.76 -7.25 7.30
CA HIS A 77 -5.87 -7.79 6.51
C HIS A 77 -5.91 -9.31 6.56
N TRP A 78 -4.78 -9.97 6.33
CA TRP A 78 -4.70 -11.42 6.31
C TRP A 78 -5.08 -12.05 7.65
N LEU A 79 -4.53 -11.56 8.76
CA LEU A 79 -4.80 -12.11 10.09
C LEU A 79 -6.26 -12.00 10.49
N VAL A 80 -6.86 -10.81 10.30
CA VAL A 80 -8.27 -10.59 10.64
C VAL A 80 -9.17 -11.38 9.68
N ALA A 81 -8.84 -11.45 8.39
CA ALA A 81 -9.61 -12.25 7.45
C ALA A 81 -9.60 -13.74 7.80
N ARG A 82 -8.47 -14.27 8.29
CA ARG A 82 -8.37 -15.65 8.77
C ARG A 82 -9.27 -15.88 9.99
N ASP A 83 -9.27 -14.98 10.97
CA ASP A 83 -10.13 -15.04 12.17
C ASP A 83 -11.62 -14.98 11.80
N GLU A 84 -11.96 -14.09 10.86
CA GLU A 84 -13.32 -13.95 10.34
C GLU A 84 -13.71 -15.06 9.37
N GLN A 85 -12.84 -16.03 9.08
CA GLN A 85 -13.06 -17.13 8.13
C GLN A 85 -13.43 -16.61 6.72
N MET A 86 -12.80 -15.51 6.29
CA MET A 86 -12.93 -14.95 4.95
C MET A 86 -11.89 -15.57 4.01
N GLY A 87 -12.33 -15.98 2.83
CA GLY A 87 -11.42 -16.58 1.84
C GLY A 87 -10.43 -15.54 1.32
N VAL A 88 -9.15 -15.68 1.64
CA VAL A 88 -8.06 -14.91 1.04
C VAL A 88 -7.47 -15.72 -0.12
N LYS A 89 -7.45 -15.14 -1.32
CA LYS A 89 -6.91 -15.79 -2.52
C LYS A 89 -5.40 -15.65 -2.61
N ARG A 90 -4.89 -14.44 -2.34
CA ARG A 90 -3.47 -14.11 -2.35
C ARG A 90 -3.23 -12.79 -1.60
N VAL A 91 -2.01 -12.63 -1.11
CA VAL A 91 -1.52 -11.40 -0.50
C VAL A 91 -0.26 -10.98 -1.27
N LEU A 92 -0.23 -9.73 -1.73
CA LEU A 92 0.84 -9.19 -2.55
C LEU A 92 1.46 -7.99 -1.83
N VAL A 93 2.78 -7.97 -1.75
CA VAL A 93 3.55 -6.86 -1.18
C VAL A 93 4.58 -6.37 -2.18
N GLY A 94 4.58 -5.06 -2.40
CA GLY A 94 5.52 -4.39 -3.29
C GLY A 94 5.05 -4.30 -4.72
N THR A 95 5.61 -3.32 -5.42
CA THR A 95 5.20 -2.93 -6.76
C THR A 95 5.43 -4.07 -7.77
N ARG A 96 6.52 -4.82 -7.60
CA ARG A 96 6.85 -5.93 -8.49
C ARG A 96 5.79 -7.02 -8.46
N ALA A 97 5.45 -7.51 -7.27
CA ALA A 97 4.47 -8.58 -7.09
C ALA A 97 3.09 -8.17 -7.63
N CYS A 98 2.70 -6.92 -7.40
CA CYS A 98 1.46 -6.36 -7.94
C CYS A 98 1.47 -6.29 -9.48
N LEU A 99 2.56 -5.82 -10.10
CA LEU A 99 2.65 -5.75 -11.56
C LEU A 99 2.64 -7.13 -12.21
N GLU A 100 3.34 -8.11 -11.64
CA GLU A 100 3.31 -9.52 -12.10
C GLU A 100 1.89 -10.10 -12.00
N ALA A 101 1.10 -9.64 -11.03
CA ALA A 101 -0.30 -9.97 -10.85
C ALA A 101 -1.27 -9.15 -11.73
N GLY A 102 -0.77 -8.22 -12.57
CA GLY A 102 -1.56 -7.33 -13.42
C GLY A 102 -2.20 -6.15 -12.69
N LEU A 103 -1.76 -5.85 -11.47
CA LEU A 103 -2.27 -4.78 -10.62
C LEU A 103 -1.35 -3.56 -10.63
N ARG A 104 -1.95 -2.37 -10.59
CA ARG A 104 -1.24 -1.07 -10.49
C ARG A 104 -1.30 -0.54 -9.06
N CYS A 105 -0.78 -1.32 -8.12
CA CYS A 105 -0.63 -0.94 -6.71
C CYS A 105 0.70 -1.45 -6.15
N ASN A 106 0.95 -1.20 -4.86
CA ASN A 106 2.18 -1.62 -4.17
C ASN A 106 1.92 -2.56 -2.99
N GLY A 107 0.67 -3.01 -2.83
CA GLY A 107 0.15 -3.88 -1.79
C GLY A 107 -1.29 -4.24 -2.17
N ALA A 108 -1.66 -5.51 -1.97
CA ALA A 108 -3.05 -5.94 -2.15
C ALA A 108 -3.32 -7.26 -1.42
N THR A 109 -4.42 -7.31 -0.69
CA THR A 109 -5.02 -8.56 -0.23
C THR A 109 -6.27 -8.85 -1.07
N GLU A 110 -6.26 -9.94 -1.83
CA GLU A 110 -7.39 -10.33 -2.65
C GLU A 110 -8.29 -11.32 -1.92
N PHE A 111 -9.57 -10.99 -1.85
CA PHE A 111 -10.59 -11.80 -1.18
C PHE A 111 -11.47 -12.57 -2.17
N ALA A 112 -12.05 -13.67 -1.71
CA ALA A 112 -13.20 -14.28 -2.34
C ALA A 112 -14.40 -13.32 -2.26
N LEU A 113 -15.04 -13.09 -3.41
CA LEU A 113 -16.20 -12.21 -3.46
C LEU A 113 -17.42 -12.95 -2.91
N PRO A 114 -18.30 -12.25 -2.17
CA PRO A 114 -19.55 -12.82 -1.70
C PRO A 114 -20.50 -13.08 -2.88
N ASP A 115 -21.31 -14.13 -2.76
CA ASP A 115 -22.25 -14.57 -3.82
C ASP A 115 -23.45 -13.62 -4.04
N HIS A 116 -23.62 -12.61 -3.18
CA HIS A 116 -24.79 -11.75 -3.16
C HIS A 116 -24.42 -10.26 -3.18
N ALA A 117 -25.11 -9.50 -4.04
CA ALA A 117 -24.89 -8.06 -4.19
C ALA A 117 -25.31 -7.23 -2.96
N ARG A 118 -26.25 -7.74 -2.15
CA ARG A 118 -26.61 -7.13 -0.86
C ARG A 118 -26.08 -7.98 0.27
N LEU A 119 -25.18 -7.39 1.05
CA LEU A 119 -24.57 -8.04 2.20
C LEU A 119 -25.50 -7.93 3.41
N PRO A 120 -25.76 -9.03 4.14
CA PRO A 120 -26.44 -8.93 5.42
C PRO A 120 -25.58 -8.16 6.43
N LEU A 121 -26.20 -7.66 7.50
CA LEU A 121 -25.51 -6.82 8.50
C LEU A 121 -24.27 -7.50 9.10
N GLU A 122 -24.33 -8.81 9.33
CA GLU A 122 -23.19 -9.54 9.86
C GLU A 122 -22.02 -9.59 8.88
N GLU A 123 -22.30 -9.76 7.59
CA GLU A 123 -21.28 -9.72 6.55
C GLU A 123 -20.66 -8.32 6.45
N LEU A 124 -21.46 -7.26 6.55
CA LEU A 124 -20.96 -5.88 6.63
C LEU A 124 -20.03 -5.66 7.83
N ARG A 125 -20.30 -6.30 8.97
CA ARG A 125 -19.43 -6.25 10.15
C ARG A 125 -18.10 -6.97 9.90
N ARG A 126 -18.13 -8.17 9.31
CA ARG A 126 -16.92 -8.92 8.92
C ARG A 126 -16.04 -8.07 8.00
N TRP A 127 -16.62 -7.53 6.92
CA TRP A 127 -15.92 -6.62 6.01
C TRP A 127 -15.41 -5.35 6.69
N SER A 128 -16.17 -4.80 7.65
CA SER A 128 -15.72 -3.63 8.42
C SER A 128 -14.48 -3.93 9.26
N ARG A 129 -14.36 -5.14 9.82
CA ARG A 129 -13.18 -5.56 10.56
C ARG A 129 -11.99 -5.77 9.62
N VAL A 130 -12.18 -6.54 8.56
CA VAL A 130 -11.11 -6.84 7.59
C VAL A 130 -10.59 -5.57 6.91
N LEU A 131 -11.45 -4.70 6.36
CA LEU A 131 -11.01 -3.48 5.66
C LEU A 131 -10.33 -2.47 6.58
N GLN A 132 -10.61 -2.49 7.89
CA GLN A 132 -9.92 -1.61 8.82
C GLN A 132 -8.62 -2.22 9.35
N ALA A 133 -8.40 -3.52 9.16
CA ALA A 133 -7.27 -4.24 9.74
C ALA A 133 -5.91 -3.70 9.31
N GLY A 134 -5.73 -3.36 8.03
CA GLY A 134 -4.47 -2.79 7.55
C GLY A 134 -4.13 -1.45 8.21
N ILE A 135 -5.10 -0.53 8.31
CA ILE A 135 -4.93 0.74 9.01
C ILE A 135 -4.60 0.53 10.49
N VAL A 136 -5.31 -0.39 11.16
CA VAL A 136 -5.08 -0.65 12.59
C VAL A 136 -3.70 -1.28 12.81
N ALA A 137 -3.27 -2.20 11.94
CA ALA A 137 -1.92 -2.79 11.99
C ALA A 137 -0.83 -1.73 11.82
N GLU A 138 -0.97 -0.81 10.85
CA GLU A 138 -0.05 0.31 10.68
C GLU A 138 -0.01 1.19 11.94
N VAL A 139 -1.16 1.58 12.50
CA VAL A 139 -1.20 2.41 13.71
C VAL A 139 -0.53 1.70 14.89
N LEU A 140 -0.77 0.40 15.05
CA LEU A 140 -0.21 -0.38 16.16
C LEU A 140 1.32 -0.47 16.10
N LEU A 141 1.90 -0.66 14.91
CA LEU A 141 3.33 -0.93 14.73
C LEU A 141 4.16 0.31 14.35
N GLU A 142 3.55 1.33 13.74
CA GLU A 142 4.22 2.54 13.26
C GLU A 142 3.77 3.81 14.00
N GLY A 143 2.72 3.73 14.82
CA GLY A 143 2.11 4.86 15.53
C GLY A 143 1.17 5.73 14.67
N ALA A 144 1.20 5.60 13.34
CA ALA A 144 0.30 6.29 12.43
C ALA A 144 0.13 5.52 11.12
N ALA A 145 -1.10 5.50 10.58
CA ALA A 145 -1.37 4.96 9.26
C ALA A 145 -1.03 5.97 8.16
N ARG A 146 -0.38 5.50 7.10
CA ARG A 146 -0.10 6.26 5.87
C ARG A 146 -0.87 5.72 4.66
N GLY A 147 -1.40 4.51 4.73
CA GLY A 147 -2.25 3.89 3.70
C GLY A 147 -3.74 3.78 4.08
N GLY A 148 -4.45 2.94 3.32
CA GLY A 148 -5.84 2.55 3.56
C GLY A 148 -6.92 3.52 3.06
N GLU A 149 -6.59 4.43 2.13
CA GLU A 149 -7.61 5.28 1.49
C GLU A 149 -8.59 4.44 0.67
N ASP A 150 -8.10 3.47 -0.08
CA ASP A 150 -8.92 2.55 -0.87
C ASP A 150 -9.83 1.69 0.00
N ASP A 151 -9.33 1.21 1.15
CA ASP A 151 -10.14 0.44 2.11
C ASP A 151 -11.26 1.28 2.71
N ARG A 152 -10.97 2.53 3.11
CA ARG A 152 -11.98 3.46 3.62
C ARG A 152 -13.01 3.78 2.55
N ALA A 153 -12.57 3.97 1.30
CA ALA A 153 -13.47 4.24 0.18
C ALA A 153 -14.36 3.02 -0.11
N LEU A 154 -13.80 1.81 -0.12
CA LEU A 154 -14.55 0.57 -0.29
C LEU A 154 -15.54 0.36 0.87
N LEU A 155 -15.09 0.54 2.10
CA LEU A 155 -15.92 0.46 3.30
C LEU A 155 -17.09 1.46 3.25
N GLY A 156 -16.82 2.69 2.84
CA GLY A 156 -17.86 3.70 2.62
C GLY A 156 -18.88 3.28 1.55
N ARG A 157 -18.42 2.72 0.44
CA ARG A 157 -19.30 2.22 -0.64
C ARG A 157 -20.18 1.07 -0.17
N ILE A 158 -19.63 0.05 0.50
CA ILE A 158 -20.43 -1.11 0.95
C ILE A 158 -21.48 -0.73 1.99
N TRP A 159 -21.14 0.19 2.91
CA TRP A 159 -22.11 0.72 3.87
C TRP A 159 -23.16 1.61 3.20
N GLY A 160 -22.76 2.45 2.23
CA GLY A 160 -23.70 3.28 1.46
C GLY A 160 -24.72 2.48 0.67
N LEU A 161 -24.34 1.28 0.20
CA LEU A 161 -25.24 0.36 -0.53
C LEU A 161 -26.08 -0.54 0.38
N SER A 162 -25.81 -0.57 1.69
CA SER A 162 -26.47 -1.49 2.64
C SER A 162 -27.92 -1.12 2.98
N GLY A 163 -28.32 0.13 2.74
CA GLY A 163 -29.61 0.67 3.19
C GLY A 163 -29.68 0.99 4.69
N GLN A 164 -28.58 0.82 5.43
CA GLN A 164 -28.46 1.26 6.82
C GLN A 164 -28.28 2.78 6.91
N ASP A 165 -28.72 3.36 8.02
CA ASP A 165 -28.51 4.77 8.28
C ASP A 165 -27.03 5.08 8.61
N VAL A 166 -26.63 6.35 8.42
CA VAL A 166 -25.25 6.80 8.61
C VAL A 166 -24.78 6.63 10.05
N GLU A 167 -25.66 6.80 11.05
CA GLU A 167 -25.30 6.68 12.46
C GLU A 167 -24.97 5.22 12.80
N THR A 168 -25.79 4.28 12.31
CA THR A 168 -25.54 2.84 12.42
C THR A 168 -24.24 2.46 11.73
N ALA A 169 -24.01 2.89 10.49
CA ALA A 169 -22.76 2.60 9.78
C ALA A 169 -21.53 3.09 10.56
N GLN A 170 -21.55 4.33 11.05
CA GLN A 170 -20.45 4.88 11.84
C GLN A 170 -20.24 4.15 13.17
N ARG A 171 -21.33 3.78 13.86
CA ARG A 171 -21.26 3.04 15.13
C ARG A 171 -20.61 1.67 14.92
N GLU A 172 -21.04 0.93 13.90
CA GLU A 172 -20.51 -0.39 13.58
C GLU A 172 -19.05 -0.30 13.10
N GLN A 173 -18.68 0.70 12.31
CA GLN A 173 -17.28 0.91 11.90
C GLN A 173 -16.37 1.24 13.10
N ARG A 174 -16.81 2.10 14.03
CA ARG A 174 -16.06 2.40 15.26
C ARG A 174 -15.92 1.17 16.15
N ARG A 175 -16.95 0.33 16.20
CA ARG A 175 -16.92 -0.94 16.93
C ARG A 175 -15.92 -1.90 16.30
N ALA A 176 -16.00 -2.13 15.00
CA ALA A 176 -15.08 -2.97 14.25
C ALA A 176 -13.62 -2.56 14.47
N ARG A 177 -13.33 -1.25 14.44
CA ARG A 177 -11.98 -0.72 14.74
C ARG A 177 -11.45 -1.19 16.08
N ARG A 178 -12.27 -1.11 17.13
CA ARG A 178 -11.88 -1.50 18.49
C ARG A 178 -11.69 -3.01 18.61
N GLU A 179 -12.56 -3.79 17.97
CA GLU A 179 -12.47 -5.25 17.93
C GLU A 179 -11.17 -5.69 17.26
N VAL A 180 -10.88 -5.13 16.08
CA VAL A 180 -9.64 -5.35 15.33
C VAL A 180 -8.42 -4.93 16.14
N GLU A 181 -8.45 -3.76 16.78
CA GLU A 181 -7.34 -3.30 17.61
C GLU A 181 -7.05 -4.25 18.77
N GLN A 182 -8.09 -4.72 19.47
CA GLN A 182 -7.93 -5.69 20.55
C GLN A 182 -7.43 -7.05 20.04
N PHE A 183 -7.88 -7.47 18.86
CA PHE A 183 -7.42 -8.69 18.22
C PHE A 183 -5.94 -8.59 17.83
N LEU A 184 -5.56 -7.59 17.05
CA LEU A 184 -4.17 -7.41 16.58
C LEU A 184 -3.18 -7.14 17.73
N ARG A 185 -3.62 -6.48 18.81
CA ARG A 185 -2.80 -6.33 20.03
C ARG A 185 -2.50 -7.68 20.70
N ARG A 186 -3.47 -8.60 20.73
CA ARG A 186 -3.29 -9.94 21.30
C ARG A 186 -2.43 -10.83 20.40
N HIS A 187 -2.56 -10.65 19.09
CA HIS A 187 -1.83 -11.39 18.06
C HIS A 187 -0.66 -10.58 17.47
N ARG A 188 0.01 -9.79 18.32
CA ARG A 188 1.06 -8.88 17.84
C ARG A 188 2.25 -9.63 17.26
N ASP A 189 2.66 -10.72 17.90
CA ASP A 189 3.80 -11.52 17.44
C ASP A 189 3.48 -12.20 16.11
N ASP A 190 2.26 -12.72 15.95
CA ASP A 190 1.76 -13.24 14.67
C ASP A 190 1.76 -12.16 13.58
N LEU A 191 1.35 -10.94 13.91
CA LEU A 191 1.31 -9.82 12.97
C LEU A 191 2.71 -9.46 12.48
N GLU A 192 3.69 -9.40 13.38
CA GLU A 192 5.08 -9.13 13.03
C GLU A 192 5.68 -10.28 12.21
N ALA A 193 5.40 -11.53 12.57
CA ALA A 193 5.87 -12.72 11.85
C ALA A 193 5.30 -12.81 10.42
N VAL A 194 3.99 -12.62 10.26
CA VAL A 194 3.33 -12.61 8.95
C VAL A 194 3.88 -11.47 8.09
N ALA A 195 4.05 -10.27 8.66
CA ALA A 195 4.59 -9.14 7.93
C ALA A 195 6.03 -9.40 7.43
N GLU A 196 6.88 -10.05 8.20
CA GLU A 196 8.24 -10.36 7.77
C GLU A 196 8.25 -11.40 6.64
N ARG A 197 7.43 -12.45 6.74
CA ARG A 197 7.27 -13.44 5.66
C ARG A 197 6.80 -12.81 4.36
N LEU A 198 5.78 -11.94 4.42
CA LEU A 198 5.29 -11.22 3.26
C LEU A 198 6.37 -10.30 2.66
N LEU A 199 7.21 -9.70 3.48
CA LEU A 199 8.33 -8.87 3.03
C LEU A 199 9.42 -9.70 2.32
N GLU A 200 9.62 -10.94 2.73
CA GLU A 200 10.50 -11.92 2.07
C GLU A 200 9.88 -12.54 0.80
N GLY A 201 8.62 -12.22 0.50
CA GLY A 201 7.89 -12.79 -0.64
C GLY A 201 7.41 -14.22 -0.41
N LEU A 202 7.31 -14.64 0.86
CA LEU A 202 6.78 -15.94 1.26
C LEU A 202 5.28 -15.84 1.54
N GLU A 203 4.59 -16.97 1.40
CA GLU A 203 3.17 -17.07 1.79
C GLU A 203 3.00 -16.78 3.28
N PRO A 204 1.95 -16.02 3.67
CA PRO A 204 1.68 -15.67 5.05
C PRO A 204 1.33 -16.90 5.88
N GLU A 205 1.94 -17.01 7.05
CA GLU A 205 1.73 -18.08 8.01
C GLU A 205 1.89 -17.50 9.42
N ALA A 206 0.93 -17.77 10.30
CA ALA A 206 1.04 -17.37 11.71
C ALA A 206 1.91 -18.38 12.47
N ALA A 207 2.48 -17.94 13.60
CA ALA A 207 3.34 -18.77 14.44
C ALA A 207 2.57 -19.86 15.20
#